data_AF-A0A2H0L8I1-F1
#
_entry.id   AF-A0A2H0L8I1-F1
#
_cell.length_a   1.000
_cell.length_b   1.000
_cell.length_c   1.000
_cell.angle_alpha   90.00
_cell.angle_beta   90.00
_cell.angle_gamma   90.00
#
_symmetry.space_group_name_H-M   'P 1'
#
loop_
_entity.id
_entity.type
_entity.pdbx_description
1 polymer ?
#
loop_
_entity_poly.entity_id
_entity_poly.type
_entity_poly.pdbx_seq_one_letter_code
_entity_poly.pdbx_strand_id
1 'polypeptide(L)'
;MVKTVYSWQDIPFSRKAYLIGLIIATISPFLPWFSDTNQFVKGTTYLGLTGATSFMGLSIFLFSTLALVQEAYFLVKGKLLMGDVIASWFYNGLGVMNFYLAGLAASVFLHPSVGGNLLAKHFSWGFYVSTFAFATLLVGFFINQPKAAPQRQHQPLTSHSLNLDPDVDQLRTLKIEDVVPAQVGTDRVVQKLWSQQRALEHKVNNADDVNTF
;
A
#
# COMPACT_ATOMS: atom_id res chain seq x y z
N MET A 1 9.68 -25.30 3.50
CA MET A 1 9.81 -23.91 2.99
C MET A 1 9.49 -23.93 1.50
N VAL A 2 8.34 -23.38 1.09
CA VAL A 2 7.98 -23.30 -0.33
C VAL A 2 8.65 -22.04 -0.88
N LYS A 3 9.68 -22.23 -1.70
CA LYS A 3 10.42 -21.14 -2.37
C LYS A 3 9.79 -20.93 -3.74
N THR A 4 8.60 -20.33 -3.79
CA THR A 4 7.99 -19.92 -5.06
C THR A 4 8.63 -18.61 -5.50
N VAL A 5 9.78 -18.71 -6.18
CA VAL A 5 10.28 -17.61 -7.00
C VAL A 5 9.35 -17.54 -8.21
N TYR A 6 8.63 -16.44 -8.36
CA TYR A 6 7.74 -16.25 -9.51
C TYR A 6 8.57 -16.13 -10.79
N SER A 7 8.17 -16.84 -11.85
CA SER A 7 8.74 -16.60 -13.18
C SER A 7 8.27 -15.25 -13.70
N TRP A 8 9.06 -14.61 -14.57
CA TRP A 8 8.66 -13.36 -15.22
C TRP A 8 7.31 -13.49 -15.93
N GLN A 9 6.98 -14.67 -16.46
CA GLN A 9 5.73 -14.91 -17.17
C GLN A 9 4.51 -14.88 -16.24
N ASP A 10 4.66 -15.29 -14.98
CA ASP A 10 3.57 -15.42 -14.00
C ASP A 10 3.16 -14.08 -13.37
N ILE A 11 4.02 -13.06 -13.47
CA ILE A 11 3.77 -11.75 -12.87
C ILE A 11 2.71 -11.02 -13.71
N PRO A 12 1.63 -10.49 -13.09
CA PRO A 12 0.60 -9.73 -13.78
C PRO A 12 1.20 -8.50 -14.46
N PHE A 13 0.68 -8.15 -15.62
CA PHE A 13 1.23 -7.07 -16.45
C PHE A 13 1.31 -5.72 -15.72
N SER A 14 0.34 -5.42 -14.85
CA SER A 14 0.38 -4.21 -14.01
C SER A 14 1.63 -4.13 -13.13
N ARG A 15 2.02 -5.23 -12.49
CA ARG A 15 3.23 -5.29 -11.65
C ARG A 15 4.51 -5.20 -12.48
N LYS A 16 4.52 -5.73 -13.70
CA LYS A 16 5.64 -5.53 -14.63
C LYS A 16 5.81 -4.05 -14.97
N ALA A 17 4.71 -3.35 -15.25
CA ALA A 17 4.72 -1.91 -15.49
C ALA A 17 5.25 -1.15 -14.25
N TYR A 18 4.78 -1.49 -13.05
CA TYR A 18 5.32 -0.90 -11.82
C TYR A 18 6.83 -1.14 -11.67
N LEU A 19 7.28 -2.38 -11.79
CA LEU A 19 8.69 -2.73 -11.64
C LEU A 19 9.58 -2.02 -12.65
N ILE A 20 9.18 -1.96 -13.93
CA ILE A 20 9.90 -1.22 -14.97
C ILE A 20 9.93 0.27 -14.63
N GLY A 21 8.77 0.87 -14.30
CA GLY A 21 8.69 2.28 -13.91
C GLY A 21 9.58 2.62 -12.71
N LEU A 22 9.62 1.76 -11.70
CA LEU A 22 10.44 1.93 -10.50
C LEU A 22 11.94 1.83 -10.78
N ILE A 23 12.38 0.88 -11.62
CA ILE A 23 13.79 0.77 -12.03
C ILE A 23 14.21 2.03 -12.79
N ILE A 24 13.41 2.46 -13.77
CA ILE A 24 13.66 3.66 -14.57
C ILE A 24 13.70 4.90 -13.66
N ALA A 25 12.74 5.04 -12.74
CA ALA A 25 12.71 6.15 -11.79
C ALA A 25 13.93 6.17 -10.87
N THR A 26 14.40 5.00 -10.42
CA THR A 26 15.58 4.87 -9.54
C THR A 26 16.88 5.22 -10.26
N ILE A 27 17.02 4.86 -11.54
CA ILE A 27 18.21 5.16 -12.33
C ILE A 27 18.22 6.61 -12.81
N SER A 28 17.04 7.19 -13.08
CA SER A 28 16.91 8.55 -13.65
C SER A 28 17.73 9.65 -12.97
N PRO A 29 17.90 9.72 -11.64
CA PRO A 29 18.62 10.81 -10.97
C PRO A 29 20.14 10.78 -11.21
N PHE A 30 20.68 9.62 -11.59
CA PHE A 30 22.09 9.44 -11.94
C PHE A 30 22.40 9.85 -13.37
N LEU A 31 21.38 10.12 -14.19
CA LEU A 31 21.54 10.57 -15.56
C LEU A 31 21.59 12.11 -15.62
N PRO A 32 22.19 12.68 -16.68
CA PRO A 32 22.06 14.09 -17.01
C PRO A 32 20.60 14.51 -17.14
N TRP A 33 20.13 15.42 -16.28
CA TRP A 33 18.78 15.99 -16.36
C TRP A 33 18.77 17.26 -17.20
N PHE A 34 19.79 18.09 -17.02
CA PHE A 34 19.89 19.39 -17.66
C PHE A 34 21.30 19.63 -18.14
N SER A 35 21.43 20.42 -19.17
CA SER A 35 22.72 20.82 -19.69
C SER A 35 22.62 22.26 -20.19
N ASP A 36 23.58 23.08 -19.74
CA ASP A 36 23.77 24.46 -20.17
C ASP A 36 25.06 24.49 -20.98
N THR A 37 24.93 24.37 -22.30
CA THR A 37 26.07 24.35 -23.23
C THR A 37 25.97 25.49 -24.21
N ASN A 38 27.09 26.17 -24.43
CA ASN A 38 27.19 27.14 -25.50
C ASN A 38 27.18 26.48 -26.89
N GLN A 39 27.19 27.30 -27.94
CA GLN A 39 27.22 26.85 -29.35
C GLN A 39 28.45 25.99 -29.72
N PHE A 40 29.46 25.92 -28.85
CA PHE A 40 30.67 25.11 -29.03
C PHE A 40 30.67 23.85 -28.15
N VAL A 41 29.51 23.45 -27.60
CA VAL A 41 29.31 22.27 -26.73
C VAL A 41 30.15 22.33 -25.45
N LYS A 42 30.66 23.51 -25.09
CA LYS A 42 31.32 23.74 -23.80
C LYS A 42 30.26 24.22 -22.81
N GLY A 43 30.16 23.53 -21.69
CA GLY A 43 29.08 23.78 -20.75
C GLY A 43 29.14 22.90 -19.52
N THR A 44 28.15 23.10 -18.66
CA THR A 44 27.95 22.32 -17.44
C THR A 44 26.74 21.42 -17.60
N THR A 45 26.95 20.14 -17.37
CA THR A 45 25.88 19.14 -17.32
C THR A 45 25.54 18.86 -15.87
N TYR A 46 24.25 18.96 -15.55
CA TYR A 46 23.72 18.73 -14.21
C TYR A 46 23.03 17.37 -14.17
N LEU A 47 23.48 16.51 -13.25
CA LEU A 47 22.81 15.26 -12.93
C LEU A 47 21.58 15.57 -12.07
N GLY A 48 20.60 14.68 -12.06
CA GLY A 48 19.45 14.82 -11.16
C GLY A 48 19.86 14.90 -9.69
N LEU A 49 20.94 14.22 -9.30
CA LEU A 49 21.49 14.22 -7.93
C LEU A 49 22.44 15.38 -7.61
N THR A 50 22.77 16.27 -8.55
CA THR A 50 23.74 17.34 -8.32
C THR A 50 23.13 18.73 -8.54
N GLY A 51 23.78 19.76 -7.97
CA GLY A 51 23.36 21.16 -8.13
C GLY A 51 22.02 21.50 -7.47
N ALA A 52 21.30 22.45 -8.08
CA ALA A 52 20.04 22.99 -7.55
C ALA A 52 18.89 21.98 -7.54
N THR A 53 19.00 20.89 -8.30
CA THR A 53 17.95 19.85 -8.41
C THR A 53 18.26 18.61 -7.59
N SER A 54 19.39 18.60 -6.87
CA SER A 54 19.86 17.46 -6.06
C SER A 54 18.82 16.94 -5.07
N PHE A 55 18.12 17.82 -4.36
CA PHE A 55 17.06 17.43 -3.41
C PHE A 55 15.91 16.69 -4.10
N MET A 56 15.53 17.12 -5.30
CA MET A 56 14.47 16.49 -6.09
C MET A 56 14.91 15.12 -6.59
N GLY A 57 16.11 15.02 -7.15
CA GLY A 57 16.68 13.74 -7.59
C GLY A 57 16.85 12.75 -6.44
N LEU A 58 17.30 13.21 -5.26
CA LEU A 58 17.48 12.37 -4.08
C LEU A 58 16.13 11.88 -3.54
N SER A 59 15.10 12.72 -3.55
CA SER A 59 13.74 12.32 -3.17
C SER A 59 13.22 11.22 -4.10
N ILE A 60 13.33 11.42 -5.43
CA ILE A 60 12.92 10.42 -6.42
C ILE A 60 13.68 9.11 -6.20
N PHE A 61 14.99 9.19 -5.99
CA PHE A 61 15.83 8.01 -5.73
C PHE A 61 15.37 7.24 -4.49
N LEU A 62 15.21 7.93 -3.35
CA LEU A 62 14.84 7.29 -2.09
C LEU A 62 13.47 6.61 -2.18
N PHE A 63 12.44 7.33 -2.63
CA PHE A 63 11.09 6.78 -2.67
C PHE A 63 10.95 5.68 -3.73
N SER A 64 11.61 5.82 -4.89
CA SER A 64 11.60 4.77 -5.92
C SER A 64 12.35 3.52 -5.46
N THR A 65 13.46 3.68 -4.72
CA THR A 65 14.19 2.55 -4.13
C THR A 65 13.34 1.83 -3.09
N LEU A 66 12.66 2.56 -2.19
CA LEU A 66 11.75 1.95 -1.21
C LEU A 66 10.62 1.17 -1.87
N ALA A 67 10.00 1.74 -2.92
CA ALA A 67 8.98 1.07 -3.70
C ALA A 67 9.52 -0.18 -4.44
N LEU A 68 10.75 -0.11 -4.97
CA LEU A 68 11.41 -1.22 -5.63
C LEU A 68 11.72 -2.37 -4.65
N VAL A 69 12.16 -2.04 -3.43
CA VAL A 69 12.37 -3.02 -2.34
C VAL A 69 11.05 -3.71 -2.00
N GLN A 70 9.94 -2.98 -1.95
CA GLN A 70 8.62 -3.57 -1.73
C GLN A 70 8.21 -4.55 -2.83
N GLU A 71 8.44 -4.23 -4.11
CA GLU A 71 8.15 -5.17 -5.21
C GLU A 71 9.12 -6.37 -5.20
N ALA A 72 10.40 -6.15 -4.92
CA ALA A 72 11.36 -7.25 -4.76
C ALA A 72 10.95 -8.20 -3.63
N TYR A 73 10.43 -7.66 -2.51
CA TYR A 73 9.89 -8.46 -1.42
C TYR A 73 8.68 -9.29 -1.87
N PHE A 74 7.77 -8.71 -2.67
CA PHE A 74 6.65 -9.45 -3.25
C PHE A 74 7.12 -10.60 -4.15
N LEU A 75 8.14 -10.41 -4.98
CA LEU A 75 8.67 -11.47 -5.84
C LEU A 75 9.27 -12.64 -5.05
N VAL A 76 9.78 -12.40 -3.84
CA VAL A 76 10.39 -13.42 -2.98
C VAL A 76 9.36 -14.09 -2.06
N LYS A 77 8.38 -13.34 -1.55
CA LYS A 77 7.45 -13.79 -0.51
C LYS A 77 6.01 -14.01 -0.99
N GLY A 78 5.68 -13.56 -2.19
CA GLY A 78 4.31 -13.61 -2.75
C GLY A 78 3.31 -12.71 -2.04
N LYS A 79 3.76 -11.82 -1.15
CA LYS A 79 2.91 -10.89 -0.39
C LYS A 79 3.56 -9.51 -0.37
N LEU A 80 2.75 -8.47 -0.58
CA LEU A 80 3.18 -7.09 -0.42
C LEU A 80 3.23 -6.67 1.04
N LEU A 81 4.18 -5.80 1.39
CA LEU A 81 4.30 -5.24 2.74
C LEU A 81 3.09 -4.39 3.12
N MET A 82 2.62 -3.53 2.20
CA MET A 82 1.53 -2.57 2.46
C MET A 82 0.13 -3.09 2.07
N GLY A 83 -0.02 -4.33 1.62
CA GLY A 83 -1.29 -4.81 1.03
C GLY A 83 -1.55 -4.22 -0.37
N ASP A 84 -2.35 -4.91 -1.20
CA ASP A 84 -2.44 -4.59 -2.64
C ASP A 84 -3.04 -3.21 -2.94
N VAL A 85 -4.08 -2.81 -2.20
CA VAL A 85 -4.75 -1.51 -2.44
C VAL A 85 -3.82 -0.35 -2.08
N ILE A 86 -3.25 -0.34 -0.88
CA ILE A 86 -2.37 0.74 -0.41
C ILE A 86 -1.12 0.81 -1.27
N ALA A 87 -0.55 -0.34 -1.67
CA ALA A 87 0.59 -0.36 -2.57
C ALA A 87 0.29 0.27 -3.93
N SER A 88 -0.88 -0.02 -4.52
CA SER A 88 -1.27 0.59 -5.80
C SER A 88 -1.40 2.12 -5.70
N TRP A 89 -2.00 2.62 -4.61
CA TRP A 89 -2.06 4.05 -4.32
C TRP A 89 -0.68 4.64 -4.07
N PHE A 90 0.21 3.94 -3.37
CA PHE A 90 1.57 4.36 -3.12
C PHE A 90 2.38 4.48 -4.42
N TYR A 91 2.29 3.51 -5.34
CA TYR A 91 2.97 3.58 -6.64
C TYR A 91 2.43 4.72 -7.51
N ASN A 92 1.13 4.97 -7.49
CA ASN A 92 0.55 6.10 -8.22
C ASN A 92 0.97 7.44 -7.61
N GLY A 93 0.90 7.56 -6.28
CA GLY A 93 1.36 8.74 -5.55
C GLY A 93 2.83 9.04 -5.81
N LEU A 94 3.67 7.99 -5.88
CA LEU A 94 5.07 8.10 -6.29
C LEU A 94 5.21 8.61 -7.72
N GLY A 95 4.40 8.12 -8.65
CA GLY A 95 4.37 8.61 -10.04
C GLY A 95 4.04 10.09 -10.10
N VAL A 96 2.95 10.52 -9.46
CA VAL A 96 2.53 11.93 -9.42
C VAL A 96 3.59 12.80 -8.76
N MET A 97 4.19 12.35 -7.65
CA MET A 97 5.28 13.05 -6.98
C MET A 97 6.51 13.19 -7.90
N ASN A 98 6.90 12.14 -8.62
CA ASN A 98 8.01 12.18 -9.57
C ASN A 98 7.75 13.19 -10.69
N PHE A 99 6.54 13.20 -11.25
CA PHE A 99 6.14 14.17 -12.28
C PHE A 99 6.17 15.61 -11.75
N TYR A 100 5.66 15.83 -10.54
CA TYR A 100 5.70 17.13 -9.86
C TYR A 100 7.13 17.60 -9.63
N LEU A 101 8.01 16.74 -9.10
CA LEU A 101 9.41 17.05 -8.87
C LEU A 101 10.17 17.33 -10.18
N ALA A 102 9.90 16.59 -11.25
CA ALA A 102 10.44 16.89 -12.57
C ALA A 102 9.97 18.28 -13.07
N GLY A 103 8.69 18.61 -12.88
CA GLY A 103 8.15 19.94 -13.20
C GLY A 103 8.82 21.07 -12.41
N LEU A 104 9.04 20.88 -11.11
CA LEU A 104 9.79 21.83 -10.28
C LEU A 104 11.24 21.97 -10.74
N ALA A 105 11.90 20.85 -11.09
CA ALA A 105 13.27 20.88 -11.59
C ALA A 105 13.36 21.66 -12.91
N ALA A 106 12.39 21.45 -13.82
CA ALA A 106 12.28 22.24 -15.04
C ALA A 106 12.06 23.73 -14.74
N SER A 107 11.18 24.07 -13.78
CA SER A 107 10.94 25.46 -13.38
C SER A 107 12.19 26.13 -12.82
N VAL A 108 12.94 25.45 -11.95
CA VAL A 108 14.21 25.97 -11.39
C VAL A 108 15.25 26.15 -12.50
N PHE A 109 15.37 25.18 -13.40
CA PHE A 109 16.33 25.24 -14.49
C PHE A 109 16.01 26.36 -15.49
N LEU A 110 14.73 26.62 -15.78
CA LEU A 110 14.31 27.70 -16.67
C LEU A 110 14.42 29.09 -16.03
N HIS A 111 14.67 29.19 -14.73
CA HIS A 111 14.81 30.48 -14.07
C HIS A 111 15.99 31.30 -14.65
N PRO A 112 15.82 32.59 -14.96
CA PRO A 112 16.87 33.43 -15.59
C PRO A 112 18.14 33.56 -14.76
N SER A 113 18.06 33.39 -13.43
CA SER A 113 19.24 33.47 -12.55
C SER A 113 20.14 32.23 -12.63
N VAL A 114 19.68 31.14 -13.23
CA VAL A 114 20.41 29.86 -13.31
C VAL A 114 20.92 29.71 -14.73
N GLY A 115 22.12 30.20 -15.05
CA GLY A 115 22.70 30.11 -16.40
C GLY A 115 22.45 31.35 -17.28
N GLY A 116 23.39 31.63 -18.19
CA GLY A 116 23.49 32.94 -18.85
C GLY A 116 22.55 33.16 -20.03
N ASN A 117 21.95 32.11 -20.60
CA ASN A 117 21.07 32.24 -21.76
C ASN A 117 20.04 31.09 -21.85
N LEU A 118 18.74 31.42 -21.95
CA LEU A 118 17.65 30.43 -22.11
C LEU A 118 17.82 29.57 -23.37
N LEU A 119 18.42 30.10 -24.43
CA LEU A 119 18.63 29.38 -25.68
C LEU A 119 19.75 28.31 -25.61
N ALA A 120 20.60 28.36 -24.58
CA ALA A 120 21.67 27.38 -24.36
C ALA A 120 21.22 26.20 -23.47
N LYS A 121 20.05 26.33 -22.85
CA LYS A 121 19.48 25.36 -21.91
C LYS A 121 18.72 24.27 -22.64
N HIS A 122 19.04 23.01 -22.37
CA HIS A 122 18.31 21.89 -22.93
C HIS A 122 18.08 20.79 -21.89
N PHE A 123 16.91 20.16 -21.99
CA PHE A 123 16.57 18.96 -21.23
C PHE A 123 17.37 17.77 -21.77
N SER A 124 17.95 17.00 -20.86
CA SER A 124 18.77 15.83 -21.18
C SER A 124 18.02 14.52 -20.88
N TRP A 125 18.65 13.39 -21.17
CA TRP A 125 18.05 12.05 -21.09
C TRP A 125 17.40 11.74 -19.74
N GLY A 126 18.01 12.11 -18.62
CA GLY A 126 17.46 11.84 -17.29
C GLY A 126 16.08 12.45 -17.05
N PHE A 127 15.82 13.64 -17.61
CA PHE A 127 14.51 14.28 -17.53
C PHE A 127 13.44 13.50 -18.31
N TYR A 128 13.74 13.08 -19.53
CA TYR A 128 12.83 12.27 -20.34
C TYR A 128 12.59 10.89 -19.73
N VAL A 129 13.63 10.26 -19.20
CA VAL A 129 13.58 8.96 -18.50
C VAL A 129 12.70 9.06 -17.25
N SER A 130 12.84 10.13 -16.45
CA SER A 130 11.97 10.37 -15.28
C SER A 130 10.50 10.55 -15.68
N THR A 131 10.24 11.31 -16.75
CA THR A 131 8.88 11.50 -17.28
C THR A 131 8.28 10.20 -17.80
N PHE A 132 9.09 9.38 -18.48
CA PHE A 132 8.67 8.06 -18.95
C PHE A 132 8.39 7.08 -17.80
N ALA A 133 9.16 7.16 -16.71
CA ALA A 133 8.89 6.39 -15.50
C ALA A 133 7.50 6.70 -14.93
N PHE A 134 7.14 7.99 -14.84
CA PHE A 134 5.79 8.41 -14.43
C PHE A 134 4.71 7.81 -15.34
N ALA A 135 4.85 7.92 -16.66
CA ALA A 135 3.89 7.35 -17.60
C ALA A 135 3.72 5.83 -17.40
N THR A 136 4.83 5.12 -17.15
CA THR A 136 4.81 3.67 -16.92
C THR A 136 4.11 3.31 -15.61
N LEU A 137 4.36 4.05 -14.52
CA LEU A 137 3.68 3.86 -13.23
C LEU A 137 2.17 4.14 -13.35
N LEU A 138 1.79 5.16 -14.11
CA LEU A 138 0.40 5.52 -14.38
C LEU A 138 -0.33 4.41 -15.15
N VAL A 139 0.31 3.83 -16.18
CA VAL A 139 -0.22 2.67 -16.92
C VAL A 139 -0.44 1.48 -15.97
N GLY A 140 0.53 1.20 -15.09
CA GLY A 140 0.40 0.18 -14.05
C GLY A 140 -0.83 0.40 -13.18
N PHE A 141 -1.09 1.63 -12.77
CA PHE A 141 -2.28 2.01 -11.97
C PHE A 141 -3.60 1.81 -12.71
N PHE A 142 -3.72 2.28 -13.96
CA PHE A 142 -4.95 2.10 -14.73
C PHE A 142 -5.29 0.62 -14.98
N ILE A 143 -4.28 -0.24 -15.14
CA ILE A 143 -4.47 -1.68 -15.33
C ILE A 143 -4.79 -2.37 -14.00
N ASN A 144 -4.18 -1.90 -12.90
CA ASN A 144 -4.32 -2.51 -11.58
C ASN A 144 -5.49 -1.95 -10.75
N GLN A 145 -6.48 -1.30 -11.36
CA GLN A 145 -7.60 -0.76 -10.60
C GLN A 145 -8.20 -1.89 -9.75
N PRO A 146 -8.11 -1.82 -8.41
CA PRO A 146 -8.62 -2.87 -7.56
C PRO A 146 -10.11 -2.93 -7.84
N LYS A 147 -10.56 -4.01 -8.49
CA LYS A 147 -11.99 -4.25 -8.67
C LYS A 147 -12.57 -4.18 -7.28
N ALA A 148 -13.41 -3.17 -7.03
CA ALA A 148 -14.06 -2.98 -5.74
C ALA A 148 -14.54 -4.36 -5.32
N ALA A 149 -13.97 -4.87 -4.22
CA ALA A 149 -14.26 -6.22 -3.77
C ALA A 149 -15.78 -6.37 -3.87
N PRO A 150 -16.30 -7.34 -4.65
CA PRO A 150 -17.73 -7.43 -4.93
C PRO A 150 -18.38 -7.29 -3.57
N GLN A 151 -19.10 -6.17 -3.38
CA GLN A 151 -19.72 -5.82 -2.11
C GLN A 151 -20.26 -7.14 -1.63
N ARG A 152 -19.70 -7.69 -0.53
CA ARG A 152 -20.10 -9.00 -0.03
C ARG A 152 -21.59 -8.88 -0.05
N GLN A 153 -22.25 -9.52 -1.04
CA GLN A 153 -23.67 -9.35 -1.21
C GLN A 153 -24.13 -9.67 0.17
N HIS A 154 -24.74 -8.68 0.85
CA HIS A 154 -25.40 -8.95 2.09
C HIS A 154 -26.25 -10.13 1.67
N GLN A 155 -25.82 -11.35 2.02
CA GLN A 155 -26.68 -12.48 1.98
C GLN A 155 -27.80 -11.89 2.80
N PRO A 156 -28.97 -11.60 2.18
CA PRO A 156 -30.11 -11.26 3.00
C PRO A 156 -30.04 -12.35 4.04
N LEU A 157 -30.00 -11.97 5.33
CA LEU A 157 -30.17 -12.93 6.38
C LEU A 157 -31.48 -13.59 5.96
N THR A 158 -31.38 -14.67 5.20
CA THR A 158 -32.40 -15.66 5.06
C THR A 158 -32.55 -15.94 6.52
N SER A 159 -33.67 -15.47 7.04
CA SER A 159 -34.23 -15.98 8.25
C SER A 159 -34.09 -17.47 8.05
N HIS A 160 -33.00 -18.03 8.55
CA HIS A 160 -32.93 -19.38 8.99
C HIS A 160 -34.04 -19.30 10.02
N SER A 161 -35.26 -19.56 9.55
CA SER A 161 -36.37 -19.94 10.37
C SER A 161 -35.71 -20.97 11.23
N LEU A 162 -35.39 -20.58 12.48
CA LEU A 162 -35.07 -21.54 13.49
C LEU A 162 -36.22 -22.51 13.35
N ASN A 163 -35.93 -23.68 12.81
CA ASN A 163 -36.81 -24.81 12.93
C ASN A 163 -36.66 -25.14 14.41
N LEU A 164 -37.34 -24.33 15.24
CA LEU A 164 -37.54 -24.57 16.64
C LEU A 164 -38.20 -25.93 16.64
N ASP A 165 -37.42 -26.90 17.06
CA ASP A 165 -37.88 -28.24 17.34
C ASP A 165 -39.21 -28.11 18.08
N PRO A 166 -40.31 -28.72 17.61
CA PRO A 166 -41.63 -28.58 18.24
C PRO A 166 -41.66 -29.02 19.72
N ASP A 167 -40.59 -29.65 20.21
CA ASP A 167 -40.40 -29.98 21.63
C ASP A 167 -40.13 -28.77 22.53
N VAL A 168 -39.77 -27.59 22.00
CA VAL A 168 -39.59 -26.38 22.83
C VAL A 168 -40.93 -25.79 23.29
N ASP A 169 -42.04 -26.09 22.58
CA ASP A 169 -43.38 -25.69 23.01
C ASP A 169 -43.90 -26.52 24.19
N GLN A 170 -43.37 -27.74 24.43
CA GLN A 170 -43.70 -28.50 25.64
C GLN A 170 -43.04 -27.94 26.90
N LEU A 171 -41.94 -27.21 26.77
CA LEU A 171 -41.26 -26.55 27.89
C LEU A 171 -41.92 -25.21 28.29
N ARG A 172 -42.80 -24.64 27.46
CA ARG A 172 -43.56 -23.42 27.80
C ARG A 172 -44.83 -23.68 28.61
N THR A 173 -45.30 -24.92 28.68
CA THR A 173 -46.43 -25.31 29.55
C THR A 173 -46.01 -25.77 30.95
N LEU A 174 -44.71 -25.85 31.25
CA LEU A 174 -44.24 -25.98 32.63
C LEU A 174 -44.31 -24.62 33.31
N LYS A 175 -45.54 -24.33 33.73
CA LYS A 175 -45.96 -23.31 34.70
C LYS A 175 -44.86 -23.09 35.74
N ILE A 176 -44.25 -21.91 35.72
CA ILE A 176 -43.43 -21.38 36.82
C ILE A 176 -44.40 -20.88 37.90
N GLU A 177 -45.16 -21.81 38.48
CA GLU A 177 -45.83 -21.63 39.75
C GLU A 177 -45.44 -22.87 40.55
N ASP A 178 -44.89 -22.63 41.75
CA ASP A 178 -44.59 -23.63 42.77
C ASP A 178 -43.24 -24.36 42.73
N VAL A 179 -42.11 -23.66 42.59
CA VAL A 179 -40.86 -24.15 43.24
C VAL A 179 -39.94 -23.01 43.71
N VAL A 180 -40.29 -22.38 44.82
CA VAL A 180 -39.32 -21.88 45.84
C VAL A 180 -40.07 -22.00 47.18
N PRO A 181 -39.53 -22.56 48.28
CA PRO A 181 -38.12 -22.56 48.68
C PRO A 181 -37.59 -23.91 49.22
N ALA A 182 -36.35 -24.25 48.89
CA ALA A 182 -35.51 -25.00 49.84
C ALA A 182 -34.04 -24.67 49.59
N GLN A 183 -33.43 -24.11 50.62
CA GLN A 183 -32.01 -23.77 50.74
C GLN A 183 -31.11 -24.95 50.37
N VAL A 184 -30.56 -25.00 49.15
CA VAL A 184 -29.39 -25.84 48.86
C VAL A 184 -28.49 -25.14 47.84
N GLY A 185 -27.43 -24.49 48.34
CA GLY A 185 -26.13 -24.41 47.66
C GLY A 185 -26.04 -23.63 46.34
N THR A 186 -26.57 -22.41 46.27
CA THR A 186 -26.36 -21.50 45.12
C THR A 186 -24.91 -21.00 44.98
N ASP A 187 -24.07 -21.12 46.00
CA ASP A 187 -22.71 -20.56 45.97
C ASP A 187 -21.79 -21.20 44.93
N ARG A 188 -21.92 -22.51 44.67
CA ARG A 188 -21.03 -23.19 43.71
C ARG A 188 -21.38 -22.91 42.25
N VAL A 189 -22.67 -22.77 41.93
CA VAL A 189 -23.10 -22.50 40.55
C VAL A 189 -22.81 -21.04 40.19
N VAL A 190 -23.03 -20.11 41.12
CA VAL A 190 -22.67 -18.70 40.95
C VAL A 190 -21.16 -18.53 40.86
N GLN A 191 -20.35 -19.20 41.70
CA GLN A 191 -18.89 -19.17 41.55
C GLN A 191 -18.40 -19.73 40.21
N LYS A 192 -19.03 -20.79 39.69
CA LYS A 192 -18.64 -21.38 38.40
C LYS A 192 -18.93 -20.43 37.24
N LEU A 193 -20.05 -19.73 37.26
CA LEU A 193 -20.39 -18.71 36.25
C LEU A 193 -19.45 -17.50 36.32
N TRP A 194 -19.17 -16.99 37.53
CA TRP A 194 -18.26 -15.85 37.71
C TRP A 194 -16.80 -16.14 37.35
N SER A 195 -16.34 -17.38 37.50
CA SER A 195 -14.99 -17.79 37.08
C SER A 195 -14.87 -17.97 35.57
N GLN A 196 -15.91 -18.47 34.90
CA GLN A 196 -15.92 -18.56 33.44
C GLN A 196 -15.95 -17.18 32.78
N GLN A 197 -16.69 -16.22 33.36
CA GLN A 197 -16.75 -14.86 32.82
C GLN A 197 -15.41 -14.13 32.93
N ARG A 198 -14.71 -14.23 34.07
CA ARG A 198 -13.36 -13.63 34.23
C ARG A 198 -12.30 -14.25 33.32
N ALA A 199 -12.42 -15.55 33.00
CA ALA A 199 -11.52 -16.21 32.05
C ALA A 199 -11.71 -15.70 30.61
N LEU A 200 -12.91 -15.25 30.26
CA LEU A 200 -13.19 -14.65 28.95
C LEU A 200 -12.66 -13.21 28.87
N GLU A 201 -12.83 -12.40 29.93
CA GLU A 201 -12.31 -11.03 29.98
C GLU A 201 -10.78 -10.96 29.85
N HIS A 202 -10.05 -11.88 30.50
CA HIS A 202 -8.59 -11.95 30.35
C HIS A 202 -8.14 -12.34 28.93
N LYS A 203 -8.93 -13.12 28.20
CA LYS A 203 -8.61 -13.45 26.80
C LYS A 203 -8.84 -12.28 25.85
N VAL A 204 -9.82 -11.43 26.13
CA VAL A 204 -10.09 -10.22 25.35
C VAL A 204 -8.99 -9.19 25.59
N ASN A 205 -8.61 -8.93 26.84
CA ASN A 205 -7.56 -7.94 27.14
C ASN A 205 -6.18 -8.35 26.63
N ASN A 206 -5.84 -9.66 26.64
CA ASN A 206 -4.59 -10.13 26.02
C ASN A 206 -4.61 -10.12 24.49
N ALA A 207 -5.77 -10.01 23.84
CA ALA A 207 -5.84 -9.91 22.38
C ALA A 207 -5.58 -8.47 21.89
N ASP A 208 -5.87 -7.47 22.72
CA ASP A 208 -5.66 -6.06 22.39
C ASP A 208 -4.18 -5.64 22.54
N ASP A 209 -3.44 -6.22 23.50
CA ASP A 209 -2.00 -5.93 23.69
C ASP A 209 -1.07 -6.54 22.62
N VAL A 210 -1.57 -7.48 21.79
CA VAL A 210 -0.77 -8.11 20.71
C VAL A 210 -0.76 -7.28 19.42
N ASN A 211 -1.56 -6.21 19.34
CA ASN A 211 -1.63 -5.32 18.16
C ASN A 211 -0.86 -4.00 18.31
N THR A 212 -0.08 -3.84 19.38
CA THR A 212 0.81 -2.68 19.57
C THR A 212 2.28 -3.10 19.59
N PHE A 213 2.79 -3.64 18.49
CA PHE A 213 4.21 -3.60 18.09
C PHE A 213 4.34 -3.77 16.57
#